data_AF-A0A428NTX0-F1
#
_entry.id   AF-A0A428NTX0-F1
#
_cell.length_a   1.000
_cell.length_b   1.000
_cell.length_c   1.000
_cell.angle_alpha   90.00
_cell.angle_beta   90.00
_cell.angle_gamma   90.00
#
_symmetry.space_group_name_H-M   'P 1'
#
loop_
_entity.id
_entity.type
_entity.pdbx_description
1 polymer ?
#
loop_
_entity_poly.entity_id
_entity_poly.type
_entity_poly.pdbx_seq_one_letter_code
_entity_poly.pdbx_strand_id
1 'polypeptide(L)'
;MPLPSVNLDYQSLVLANCQCFHGSPDADYEINSRLDTSNQWHMFVLKTEKGKRTKILSGTATHPSRAMEILHENSARLVDQHVACHGYDLAPTTTTTTKSRAGLRGSE
;
A
#
# COMPACT_ATOMS: atom_id res chain seq x y z
N MET A 1 -24.47 -4.55 -21.60
CA MET A 1 -23.94 -3.21 -21.29
C MET A 1 -22.48 -3.36 -20.90
N PRO A 2 -21.52 -2.62 -21.47
CA PRO A 2 -20.16 -2.61 -20.94
C PRO A 2 -20.20 -2.04 -19.52
N LEU A 3 -19.51 -2.71 -18.58
CA LEU A 3 -19.33 -2.18 -17.23
C LEU A 3 -18.66 -0.81 -17.33
N PRO A 4 -19.05 0.19 -16.49
CA PRO A 4 -18.34 1.45 -16.44
C PRO A 4 -16.85 1.16 -16.21
N SER A 5 -15.99 1.72 -17.04
CA SER A 5 -14.54 1.62 -16.86
C SER A 5 -14.21 2.20 -15.48
N VAL A 6 -13.91 1.33 -14.52
CA VAL A 6 -13.46 1.75 -13.19
C VAL A 6 -12.12 2.42 -13.41
N ASN A 7 -12.09 3.75 -13.28
CA ASN A 7 -10.84 4.49 -13.29
C ASN A 7 -10.16 4.27 -11.93
N LEU A 8 -9.33 3.24 -11.85
CA LEU A 8 -8.60 2.89 -10.65
C LEU A 8 -7.46 3.89 -10.45
N ASP A 9 -7.44 4.53 -9.29
CA ASP A 9 -6.31 5.37 -8.87
C ASP A 9 -5.13 4.49 -8.45
N TYR A 10 -4.41 3.99 -9.46
CA TYR A 10 -3.24 3.14 -9.25
C TYR A 10 -2.14 3.84 -8.44
N GLN A 11 -2.03 5.16 -8.52
CA GLN A 11 -1.03 5.90 -7.77
C GLN A 11 -1.28 5.78 -6.26
N SER A 12 -2.52 6.05 -5.82
CA SER A 12 -2.87 5.89 -4.41
C SER A 12 -2.74 4.45 -3.93
N LEU A 13 -3.13 3.48 -4.76
CA LEU A 13 -3.00 2.05 -4.43
C LEU A 13 -1.53 1.63 -4.26
N VAL A 14 -0.64 2.05 -5.17
CA VAL A 14 0.80 1.75 -5.07
C VAL A 14 1.41 2.34 -3.81
N LEU A 15 1.10 3.61 -3.50
CA LEU A 15 1.64 4.29 -2.32
C LEU A 15 1.15 3.64 -1.01
N ALA A 16 -0.14 3.29 -0.92
CA ALA A 16 -0.70 2.59 0.23
C ALA A 16 -0.03 1.22 0.44
N ASN A 17 0.18 0.46 -0.63
CA ASN A 17 0.90 -0.81 -0.56
C ASN A 17 2.35 -0.60 -0.06
N CYS A 18 3.06 0.40 -0.57
CA CYS A 18 4.42 0.71 -0.15
C CYS A 18 4.52 1.05 1.35
N GLN A 19 3.57 1.83 1.85
CA GLN A 19 3.48 2.16 3.28
C GLN A 19 3.27 0.90 4.14
N CYS A 20 2.45 -0.05 3.66
CA CYS A 20 2.13 -1.27 4.40
C CYS A 20 3.34 -2.16 4.68
N PHE A 21 4.28 -2.34 3.72
CA PHE A 21 5.38 -3.30 3.89
C PHE A 21 6.73 -2.66 4.26
N HIS A 22 6.93 -1.35 4.02
CA HIS A 22 8.18 -0.69 4.39
C HIS A 22 8.19 -0.04 5.77
N GLY A 23 7.02 0.06 6.43
CA GLY A 23 6.85 0.18 7.90
C GLY A 23 7.49 1.36 8.61
N SER A 24 8.23 2.23 7.92
CA SER A 24 8.85 3.40 8.52
C SER A 24 7.87 4.57 8.46
N PRO A 25 7.36 5.04 9.61
CA PRO A 25 6.42 6.17 9.65
C PRO A 25 7.08 7.48 9.19
N ASP A 26 8.41 7.54 9.21
CA ASP A 26 9.19 8.70 8.79
C ASP A 26 9.63 8.62 7.31
N ALA A 27 9.16 7.62 6.57
CA ALA A 27 9.50 7.46 5.16
C ALA A 27 8.46 8.11 4.24
N ASP A 28 8.94 8.99 3.36
CA ASP A 28 8.15 9.56 2.29
C ASP A 28 8.24 8.68 1.04
N TYR A 29 7.11 8.51 0.34
CA TYR A 29 7.04 7.75 -0.91
C TYR A 29 6.57 8.64 -2.06
N GLU A 30 7.28 8.60 -3.18
CA GLU A 30 6.97 9.34 -4.39
C GLU A 30 6.97 8.39 -5.59
N ILE A 31 6.07 8.59 -6.55
CA ILE A 31 6.13 7.90 -7.84
C ILE A 31 6.72 8.87 -8.87
N ASN A 32 7.81 8.43 -9.52
CA ASN A 32 8.42 9.17 -10.61
C ASN A 32 8.32 8.37 -11.90
N SER A 33 8.33 9.09 -13.01
CA SER A 33 8.28 8.52 -14.35
C SER A 33 9.48 9.00 -15.18
N ARG A 34 9.90 8.15 -16.11
CA ARG A 34 10.92 8.49 -17.11
C ARG A 34 10.61 7.76 -18.42
N LEU A 35 10.61 8.48 -19.54
CA LEU A 35 10.65 7.88 -20.87
C LEU A 35 12.12 7.73 -21.30
N ASP A 36 12.53 6.54 -21.73
CA ASP A 36 13.90 6.32 -22.22
C ASP A 36 14.01 6.45 -23.76
N THR A 37 15.23 6.33 -24.27
CA THR A 37 15.54 6.43 -25.71
C THR A 37 14.95 5.28 -26.54
N SER A 38 14.49 4.21 -25.90
CA SER A 38 13.85 3.05 -26.53
C SER A 38 12.32 3.14 -26.49
N ASN A 39 11.77 4.31 -26.18
CA ASN A 39 10.34 4.55 -26.01
C ASN A 39 9.70 3.65 -24.94
N GLN A 40 10.46 3.28 -23.90
CA GLN A 40 9.93 2.59 -22.74
C GLN A 40 9.64 3.60 -21.62
N TRP A 41 8.42 3.54 -21.10
CA TRP A 41 8.04 4.21 -19.86
C TRP A 41 8.58 3.41 -18.68
N HIS A 42 9.31 4.08 -17.81
CA HIS A 42 9.76 3.59 -16.51
C HIS A 42 9.01 4.35 -15.43
N MET A 43 8.16 3.65 -14.69
CA MET A 43 7.54 4.14 -13.46
C MET A 43 8.30 3.54 -12.28
N PHE A 44 8.59 4.31 -11.24
CA PHE A 44 9.29 3.78 -10.07
C PHE A 44 8.91 4.52 -8.79
N VAL A 45 8.91 3.79 -7.68
CA VAL A 45 8.69 4.36 -6.36
C VAL A 45 10.03 4.71 -5.74
N LEU A 46 10.15 5.96 -5.30
CA LEU A 46 11.25 6.46 -4.49
C LEU A 46 10.81 6.50 -3.03
N LYS A 47 11.60 5.87 -2.15
CA LYS A 47 11.48 6.01 -0.70
C LYS A 47 12.52 7.02 -0.23
N THR A 48 12.10 8.05 0.50
CA THR A 48 13.01 8.97 1.18
C THR A 48 12.94 8.72 2.68
N GLU A 49 14.07 8.38 3.31
CA GLU A 49 14.14 8.13 4.75
C GLU A 49 15.46 8.70 5.27
N LYS A 50 15.40 9.53 6.31
CA LYS A 50 16.58 10.18 6.92
C LYS A 50 17.46 10.93 5.89
N GLY A 51 16.82 11.60 4.93
CA GLY A 51 17.49 12.34 3.85
C GLY A 51 18.08 11.49 2.73
N LYS A 52 17.96 10.15 2.80
CA LYS A 52 18.40 9.25 1.73
C LYS A 52 17.22 8.83 0.87
N ARG A 53 17.33 9.06 -0.44
CA ARG A 53 16.34 8.63 -1.43
C ARG A 53 16.79 7.36 -2.15
N THR A 54 15.95 6.33 -2.17
CA THR A 54 16.24 5.04 -2.82
C THR A 54 15.08 4.60 -3.69
N LYS A 55 15.39 3.97 -4.83
CA LYS A 55 14.39 3.32 -5.68
C LYS A 55 14.06 1.95 -5.08
N ILE A 56 12.80 1.72 -4.74
CA ILE A 56 12.35 0.47 -4.09
C ILE A 56 11.51 -0.42 -5.01
N LEU A 57 10.87 0.16 -6.02
CA LEU A 57 10.02 -0.55 -6.97
C LEU A 57 10.13 0.08 -8.34
N SER A 58 9.90 -0.71 -9.39
CA SER A 58 9.80 -0.21 -10.75
C SER A 58 8.85 -1.04 -11.60
N GLY A 59 8.24 -0.41 -12.60
CA GLY A 59 7.48 -1.01 -13.68
C GLY A 59 7.90 -0.38 -15.00
N THR A 60 8.09 -1.20 -16.03
CA THR A 60 8.54 -0.75 -17.35
C THR A 60 7.60 -1.30 -18.42
N ALA A 61 7.14 -0.44 -19.33
CA ALA A 61 6.31 -0.84 -20.45
C ALA A 61 6.37 0.17 -21.60
N THR A 62 5.84 -0.20 -22.76
CA THR A 62 5.66 0.69 -23.91
C THR A 62 4.62 1.79 -23.68
N HIS A 63 3.68 1.60 -22.75
CA HIS A 63 2.63 2.56 -22.42
C HIS A 63 2.68 2.96 -20.94
N PRO A 64 2.41 4.24 -20.61
CA PRO A 64 2.50 4.73 -19.23
C PRO A 64 1.48 4.05 -18.31
N SER A 65 0.26 3.78 -18.80
CA SER A 65 -0.77 3.05 -18.05
C SER A 65 -0.29 1.65 -17.69
N ARG A 66 0.26 0.91 -18.66
CA ARG A 66 0.78 -0.44 -18.42
C ARG A 66 1.98 -0.44 -17.45
N ALA A 67 2.87 0.56 -17.54
CA ALA A 67 3.98 0.68 -16.60
C ALA A 67 3.48 0.93 -15.15
N MET A 68 2.40 1.69 -14.99
CA MET A 68 1.74 1.91 -13.70
C MET A 68 1.03 0.65 -13.19
N GLU A 69 0.32 -0.08 -14.05
CA GLU A 69 -0.28 -1.38 -13.69
C GLU A 69 0.77 -2.37 -13.19
N ILE A 70 1.92 -2.47 -13.88
CA ILE A 70 3.05 -3.32 -13.45
C ILE A 70 3.58 -2.87 -12.08
N LEU A 71 3.65 -1.55 -11.85
CA LEU A 71 4.06 -1.02 -10.55
C LEU A 71 3.09 -1.42 -9.44
N HIS A 72 1.78 -1.40 -9.72
CA HIS A 72 0.74 -1.89 -8.82
C HIS A 72 0.87 -3.39 -8.55
N GLU A 73 0.94 -4.22 -9.59
CA GLU A 73 1.14 -5.68 -9.49
C GLU A 73 2.36 -6.01 -8.61
N ASN A 74 3.48 -5.30 -8.83
CA ASN A 74 4.70 -5.49 -8.05
C ASN A 74 4.53 -5.06 -6.59
N SER A 75 3.87 -3.93 -6.33
CA SER A 75 3.61 -3.43 -4.97
C SER A 75 2.69 -4.38 -4.18
N ALA A 76 1.63 -4.90 -4.81
CA ALA A 76 0.69 -5.82 -4.19
C ALA A 76 1.38 -7.15 -3.84
N ARG A 77 2.19 -7.68 -4.75
CA ARG A 77 2.98 -8.90 -4.48
C ARG A 77 3.91 -8.74 -3.27
N LEU A 78 4.48 -7.56 -3.05
CA LEU A 78 5.31 -7.31 -1.86
C LEU A 78 4.48 -7.25 -0.58
N VAL A 79 3.26 -6.72 -0.63
CA VAL A 79 2.32 -6.79 0.50
C VAL A 79 1.99 -8.25 0.81
N ASP A 80 1.63 -9.05 -0.18
CA ASP A 80 1.33 -10.48 0.02
C ASP A 80 2.50 -11.23 0.66
N GLN A 81 3.73 -10.97 0.19
CA GLN A 81 4.95 -11.53 0.78
C GLN A 81 5.16 -11.06 2.22
N HIS A 82 4.96 -9.77 2.48
CA HIS A 82 5.10 -9.21 3.82
C HIS A 82 4.11 -9.85 4.79
N VAL A 83 2.83 -9.95 4.40
CA VAL A 83 1.75 -10.55 5.18
C VAL A 83 1.99 -12.05 5.41
N ALA A 84 2.49 -12.77 4.41
CA ALA A 84 2.84 -14.18 4.58
C ALA A 84 3.95 -14.38 5.63
N CYS A 85 4.89 -13.44 5.78
CA CYS A 85 5.99 -13.53 6.74
C CYS A 85 5.67 -12.95 8.13
N HIS A 86 4.87 -11.88 8.21
CA HIS A 86 4.66 -11.11 9.45
C HIS A 86 3.22 -11.15 9.96
N GLY A 87 2.29 -11.71 9.18
CA GLY A 87 0.86 -11.57 9.42
C GLY A 87 0.34 -10.18 9.07
N TYR A 88 -0.90 -9.91 9.44
CA TYR A 88 -1.50 -8.58 9.37
C TYR A 88 -1.98 -8.23 10.76
N ASP A 89 -1.44 -7.17 11.36
CA ASP A 89 -2.01 -6.62 12.59
C ASP A 89 -3.38 -6.05 12.24
N LEU A 90 -4.44 -6.78 12.58
CA LEU A 90 -5.78 -6.25 12.52
C LEU A 90 -5.82 -5.04 13.46
N ALA A 91 -6.22 -3.88 12.94
CA ALA A 91 -6.46 -2.69 13.75
C ALA A 91 -7.27 -3.13 14.98
N PRO A 92 -6.88 -2.70 16.20
CA PRO A 92 -7.53 -3.17 17.42
C PRO A 92 -9.02 -2.96 17.24
N THR A 93 -9.76 -4.07 17.17
CA THR A 93 -11.20 -4.03 17.06
C THR A 93 -11.63 -3.33 18.34
N THR A 94 -12.23 -2.16 18.22
CA THR A 94 -12.86 -1.46 19.34
C THR A 94 -14.11 -2.25 19.73
N THR A 95 -13.92 -3.48 20.19
CA THR A 95 -14.89 -4.20 21.00
C THR A 95 -14.89 -3.45 22.32
N THR A 96 -15.70 -2.39 22.32
CA THR A 96 -15.98 -1.58 23.50
C THR A 96 -16.53 -2.55 24.53
N THR A 97 -15.67 -2.93 25.47
CA THR A 97 -16.07 -3.65 26.67
C THR A 97 -16.98 -2.71 27.44
N THR A 98 -18.28 -2.75 27.15
CA THR A 98 -19.31 -2.23 28.06
C THR A 98 -19.24 -3.08 29.32
N LYS A 99 -18.37 -2.67 30.25
CA LYS A 99 -18.43 -3.05 31.66
C LYS A 99 -19.76 -2.54 32.21
N SER A 100 -20.83 -3.32 32.08
CA SER A 100 -22.01 -3.15 32.93
C SER A 100 -21.67 -3.66 34.32
N ARG A 101 -21.21 -2.73 35.16
CA ARG A 101 -21.20 -2.86 36.62
C ARG A 101 -22.64 -2.75 37.12
N ALA A 102 -23.21 -3.86 37.57
CA ALA A 102 -24.32 -3.84 38.54
C ALA A 102 -24.27 -5.14 39.34
N GLY A 103 -23.66 -5.07 40.53
CA GLY A 103 -23.90 -6.07 41.55
C GLY A 103 -25.31 -5.85 42.11
N LEU A 104 -26.12 -6.91 42.14
CA LEU A 104 -27.18 -7.03 43.13
C LEU A 104 -26.95 -8.33 43.90
N ARG A 105 -26.43 -8.15 45.11
CA ARG A 105 -26.50 -9.10 46.21
C ARG A 105 -27.88 -8.87 46.83
N GLY A 106 -28.74 -9.88 46.80
CA GLY A 106 -30.07 -9.85 47.40
C GLY A 106 -30.39 -11.24 47.91
N SER A 107 -29.85 -11.53 49.10
CA SER A 107 -30.27 -12.62 49.97
C SER A 107 -31.33 -12.07 50.91
N GLU A 108 -32.55 -12.57 50.79
CA GLU A 108 -33.50 -12.91 51.87
C GLU A 108 -34.71 -13.62 51.25
#